data_AF-A0ABD8B6C3-F1
#
_entry.id   AF-A0ABD8B6C3-F1
#
_cell.length_a   1.000
_cell.length_b   1.000
_cell.length_c   1.000
_cell.angle_alpha   90.00
_cell.angle_beta   90.00
_cell.angle_gamma   90.00
#
_symmetry.space_group_name_H-M   'P 1'
#
loop_
_entity.id
_entity.type
_entity.pdbx_description
1 polymer ?
#
loop_
_entity_poly.entity_id
_entity_poly.type
_entity_poly.pdbx_seq_one_letter_code
_entity_poly.pdbx_strand_id
1 'polypeptide(L)' 'MPTRLAALIPRQRAVMALVATGPTNDEIAEHLFITPFTVKTHANRAMARLGARDRARLVVISHQS' A
#
# COMPACT_ATOMS: atom_id res chain seq x y z
N MET A 1 19.52 8.24 1.16
CA MET A 1 18.18 8.85 0.98
C MET A 1 17.16 7.93 1.62
N PRO A 2 16.25 8.40 2.49
CA PRO A 2 15.21 7.54 3.03
C PRO A 2 14.40 6.95 1.85
N THR A 3 14.19 5.63 1.86
CA THR A 3 13.40 4.94 0.83
C THR A 3 12.02 5.58 0.75
N ARG A 4 11.39 5.61 -0.45
CA ARG A 4 10.06 6.24 -0.61
C ARG A 4 9.02 5.66 0.36
N LEU A 5 9.18 4.40 0.76
CA LEU A 5 8.35 3.73 1.77
C LEU A 5 8.51 4.26 3.20
N ALA A 6 9.65 4.86 3.55
CA ALA A 6 9.87 5.49 4.85
C ALA A 6 8.94 6.72 5.07
N ALA A 7 8.51 7.38 3.99
CA ALA A 7 7.59 8.51 4.07
C ALA A 7 6.18 8.11 4.55
N LEU A 8 5.79 6.84 4.42
CA LEU A 8 4.45 6.37 4.79
C LEU A 8 4.26 6.27 6.31
N ILE A 9 3.02 6.28 6.78
CA ILE A 9 2.72 5.90 8.17
C ILE A 9 2.69 4.37 8.32
N PRO A 10 2.80 3.81 9.54
CA PRO A 10 2.89 2.36 9.75
C PRO A 10 1.78 1.57 9.05
N ARG A 11 0.53 2.05 9.12
CA ARG A 11 -0.59 1.34 8.49
C ARG A 11 -0.55 1.37 6.96
N GLN A 12 -0.09 2.47 6.37
CA GLN A 12 0.12 2.56 4.93
C GLN A 12 1.24 1.62 4.48
N ARG A 13 2.34 1.51 5.25
CA ARG A 13 3.41 0.55 4.96
C ARG A 13 2.92 -0.90 5.00
N ALA A 14 2.16 -1.27 6.02
CA ALA A 14 1.62 -2.63 6.14
C ALA A 14 0.74 -3.00 4.94
N VAL A 15 -0.14 -2.08 4.52
CA VAL A 15 -0.95 -2.28 3.30
C VAL A 15 -0.05 -2.37 2.06
N MET A 16 0.96 -1.50 1.93
CA MET A 16 1.87 -1.50 0.78
C MET A 16 2.73 -2.75 0.65
N ALA A 17 3.15 -3.34 1.78
CA ALA A 17 3.89 -4.60 1.81
C ALA A 17 3.04 -5.76 1.24
N LEU A 18 1.75 -5.81 1.59
CA LEU A 18 0.83 -6.79 1.04
C LEU A 18 0.45 -6.47 -0.41
N VAL A 19 0.23 -5.20 -0.79
CA VAL A 19 -0.06 -4.84 -2.19
C VAL A 19 1.03 -5.35 -3.14
N ALA A 20 2.29 -5.31 -2.70
CA ALA A 20 3.43 -5.80 -3.48
C ALA A 20 3.38 -7.30 -3.79
N THR A 21 2.61 -8.10 -3.05
CA THR A 21 2.49 -9.55 -3.27
C THR A 21 1.32 -9.94 -4.18
N GLY A 22 0.52 -8.97 -4.65
CA GLY A 22 -0.62 -9.21 -5.55
C GLY A 22 -2.05 -9.41 -4.98
N PRO A 23 -2.34 -9.54 -3.67
CA PRO A 23 -3.68 -9.80 -3.15
C PRO A 23 -4.65 -8.63 -3.33
N THR A 24 -5.93 -8.94 -3.47
CA THR A 24 -7.05 -7.99 -3.51
C THR A 24 -7.21 -7.22 -2.19
N ASN A 25 -8.04 -6.17 -2.18
CA ASN A 25 -8.30 -5.43 -0.94
C ASN A 25 -9.05 -6.26 0.10
N ASP A 26 -9.82 -7.25 -0.33
CA ASP A 26 -10.56 -8.16 0.55
C ASP A 26 -9.59 -9.12 1.26
N GLU A 27 -8.69 -9.74 0.50
CA GLU A 27 -7.64 -10.58 1.07
C GLU A 27 -6.73 -9.75 2.00
N ILE A 28 -6.31 -8.54 1.62
CA ILE A 28 -5.52 -7.66 2.50
C ILE A 28 -6.29 -7.31 3.78
N ALA A 29 -7.61 -7.10 3.68
CA ALA A 29 -8.47 -6.79 4.79
C ALA A 29 -8.51 -7.94 5.80
N GLU A 30 -8.58 -9.18 5.33
CA GLU A 30 -8.48 -10.39 6.16
C GLU A 30 -7.13 -10.48 6.87
N HIS A 31 -6.02 -10.30 6.15
CA HIS A 31 -4.67 -10.36 6.73
C HIS A 31 -4.42 -9.30 7.79
N LEU A 32 -5.06 -8.13 7.66
CA LEU A 32 -4.85 -6.98 8.52
C LEU A 32 -5.99 -6.74 9.53
N PHE A 33 -6.99 -7.63 9.58
CA PHE A 33 -8.17 -7.55 10.44
C PHE A 33 -8.88 -6.18 10.38
N ILE A 34 -9.13 -5.68 9.17
CA ILE A 34 -9.86 -4.43 8.91
C ILE A 34 -10.84 -4.60 7.75
N THR A 35 -11.63 -3.57 7.45
CA THR A 35 -12.53 -3.61 6.30
C THR A 35 -11.79 -3.37 4.98
N PRO A 36 -12.29 -3.91 3.85
CA PRO A 36 -11.76 -3.61 2.51
C PRO A 36 -11.78 -2.12 2.18
N PHE A 37 -12.77 -1.38 2.71
CA PHE A 37 -12.85 0.08 2.58
C PHE A 37 -11.70 0.79 3.32
N THR A 38 -11.34 0.32 4.51
CA THR A 38 -10.19 0.82 5.26
C THR A 38 -8.88 0.54 4.51
N VAL A 39 -8.73 -0.64 3.90
CA VAL A 39 -7.58 -0.96 3.03
C VAL A 39 -7.50 0.01 1.85
N LYS A 40 -8.60 0.21 1.12
CA LYS A 40 -8.69 1.16 0.01
C LYS A 40 -8.28 2.57 0.44
N THR A 41 -8.74 3.02 1.61
CA THR A 41 -8.38 4.33 2.15
C THR A 41 -6.87 4.47 2.41
N HIS A 42 -6.25 3.46 3.02
CA HIS A 42 -4.80 3.47 3.24
C HIS A 42 -4.01 3.40 1.93
N ALA A 43 -4.43 2.55 0.98
CA ALA A 43 -3.80 2.44 -0.33
C ALA A 43 -3.86 3.76 -1.10
N ASN A 44 -5.02 4.44 -1.10
CA ASN A 44 -5.18 5.75 -1.75
C ASN A 44 -4.28 6.82 -1.13
N ARG A 45 -4.19 6.86 0.21
CA ARG A 45 -3.29 7.80 0.90
C ARG A 45 -1.82 7.49 0.64
N ALA A 46 -1.45 6.21 0.52
CA ALA A 46 -0.11 5.80 0.13
C ALA A 46 0.20 6.21 -1.32
N MET A 47 -0.74 6.00 -2.26
CA MET A 47 -0.62 6.44 -3.65
C MET A 47 -0.37 7.95 -3.75
N ALA A 48 -1.19 8.75 -3.08
CA ALA A 48 -1.02 10.21 -3.06
C ALA A 48 0.35 10.62 -2.52
N ARG A 49 0.84 9.95 -1.47
CA ARG A 49 2.12 10.28 -0.83
C ARG A 49 3.33 9.80 -1.63
N LEU A 50 3.18 8.75 -2.43
CA LEU A 50 4.22 8.18 -3.29
C LEU A 50 4.17 8.70 -4.73
N GLY A 51 3.18 9.52 -5.08
CA GLY A 51 2.95 9.98 -6.46
C GLY A 51 2.55 8.85 -7.41
N ALA A 52 1.94 7.78 -6.91
CA ALA A 52 1.41 6.70 -7.73
C ALA A 52 -0.02 7.03 -8.18
N ARG A 53 -0.34 6.74 -9.45
CA ARG A 53 -1.66 7.00 -10.04
C ARG A 53 -2.59 5.80 -9.97
N ASP A 54 -2.03 4.61 -9.84
CA ASP A 54 -2.75 3.35 -9.77
C ASP A 54 -1.99 2.32 -8.94
N ARG A 55 -2.66 1.18 -8.73
CA ARG A 55 -2.13 0.04 -7.99
C ARG A 55 -0.91 -0.60 -8.66
N ALA A 56 -0.86 -0.66 -10.00
CA ALA A 56 0.28 -1.24 -10.70
C ALA A 56 1.55 -0.43 -10.42
N ARG A 57 1.44 0.91 -10.38
CA ARG A 57 2.54 1.79 -10.01
C ARG A 57 2.99 1.57 -8.56
N LEU A 58 2.08 1.28 -7.64
CA LEU A 58 2.44 0.93 -6.26
C LEU A 58 3.29 -0.34 -6.18
N VAL A 59 2.91 -1.41 -6.90
CA VAL A 59 3.67 -2.66 -6.96
C VAL A 59 5.10 -2.39 -7.47
N VAL A 60 5.22 -1.61 -8.55
CA VAL A 60 6.52 -1.21 -9.10
C VAL A 60 7.38 -0.44 -8.08
N ILE A 61 6.80 0.51 -7.34
CA ILE A 61 7.54 1.29 -6.32
C ILE A 61 8.00 0.38 -5.17
N SER A 62 7.19 -0.60 -4.77
CA SER A 62 7.55 -1.55 -3.71
C SER A 62 8.72 -2.47 -4.09
N HIS A 63 8.87 -2.84 -5.37
CA HIS A 63 10.01 -3.65 -5.83
C HIS A 63 11.31 -2.85 -6.03
N GLN A 64 11.24 -1.52 -6.12
CA GLN A 64 12.39 -0.64 -6.35
C GLN A 64 12.98 -0.02 -5.07
N SER A 65 12.46 -0.38 -3.90
CA SER A 65 12.79 0.24 -2.60
C SER A 65 13.56 -0.68 -1.68
#